data_AF-A0A7D9JDD1-F1
#
_entry.id   AF-A0A7D9JDD1-F1
#
_cell.length_a   1.000
_cell.length_b   1.000
_cell.length_c   1.000
_cell.angle_alpha   90.00
_cell.angle_beta   90.00
_cell.angle_gamma   90.00
#
_symmetry.space_group_name_H-M   'P 1'
#
loop_
_entity.id
_entity.type
_entity.pdbx_description
1 polymer ?
#
loop_
_entity_poly.entity_id
_entity_poly.type
_entity_poly.pdbx_seq_one_letter_code
_entity_poly.pdbx_strand_id
1 'polypeptide(L)'
;MFKLLRNKVNRERKRCRKVYYKKKVGNLLDSKPKDWWREVKQLSGQQSTRPDLRSMIRFDVEDSDEGLGNRINEAFISVMKDFPPLPEDFNLSTDNDEPISVSETTVERLLRAISVSKASGPDELPNWVLKSFSDILAPAITDIFNASFCECKSFCYKRRKDMKKISGLAPSWFPPSIIYLDHAYVLMAINSLHKYELFMT
;
A
#
# COMPACT_ATOMS: atom_id res chain seq x y z
N MET A 1 38.33 -32.41 -30.29
CA MET A 1 38.97 -31.28 -29.59
C MET A 1 37.97 -30.31 -28.93
N PHE A 2 37.06 -29.69 -29.68
CA PHE A 2 36.17 -28.62 -29.19
C PHE A 2 35.24 -28.99 -28.02
N LYS A 3 34.65 -30.19 -28.02
CA LYS A 3 33.76 -30.66 -26.93
C LYS A 3 34.47 -30.74 -25.57
N LEU A 4 35.74 -31.17 -25.56
CA LEU A 4 36.54 -31.28 -24.33
C LEU A 4 36.83 -29.91 -23.73
N LEU A 5 37.22 -28.94 -24.57
CA LEU A 5 37.45 -27.56 -24.14
C LEU A 5 36.17 -26.90 -23.61
N ARG A 6 35.04 -27.06 -24.33
CA ARG A 6 33.72 -26.59 -23.85
C ARG A 6 33.36 -27.18 -22.49
N ASN A 7 33.58 -28.47 -22.28
CA ASN A 7 33.29 -29.14 -21.02
C ASN A 7 34.21 -28.65 -19.89
N LYS A 8 35.49 -28.41 -20.18
CA LYS A 8 36.44 -27.83 -19.22
C LYS A 8 36.01 -26.43 -18.79
N VAL A 9 35.70 -25.56 -19.74
CA VAL A 9 35.18 -24.20 -19.47
C VAL A 9 33.89 -24.25 -18.65
N ASN A 10 32.96 -25.15 -18.99
CA ASN A 10 31.72 -25.32 -18.24
C ASN A 10 31.94 -25.79 -16.80
N ARG A 11 32.92 -26.68 -16.58
CA ARG A 11 33.30 -27.14 -15.23
C ARG A 11 33.87 -25.98 -14.41
N GLU A 12 34.80 -25.21 -14.98
CA GLU A 12 35.38 -24.05 -14.30
C GLU A 12 34.32 -22.97 -14.01
N ARG A 13 33.44 -22.68 -14.98
CA ARG A 13 32.31 -21.75 -14.77
C ARG A 13 31.42 -22.17 -13.60
N LYS A 14 31.04 -23.46 -13.55
CA LYS A 14 30.23 -24.01 -12.44
C LYS A 14 30.98 -23.95 -11.10
N ARG A 15 32.28 -24.26 -11.10
CA ARG A 15 33.15 -24.20 -9.92
C ARG A 15 33.22 -22.78 -9.37
N CYS A 16 33.58 -21.81 -10.21
CA CYS A 16 33.68 -20.40 -9.81
C CYS A 16 32.35 -19.87 -9.28
N ARG A 17 31.23 -20.18 -9.94
CA ARG A 17 29.88 -19.78 -9.50
C ARG A 17 29.53 -20.34 -8.12
N LYS A 18 29.85 -21.62 -7.87
CA LYS A 18 29.63 -22.27 -6.56
C LYS A 18 30.45 -21.61 -5.45
N VAL A 19 31.74 -21.34 -5.71
CA VAL A 19 32.64 -20.69 -4.74
C VAL A 19 32.17 -19.27 -4.42
N TYR A 20 31.81 -18.49 -5.44
CA TYR A 20 31.31 -17.13 -5.27
C TYR A 20 30.05 -17.08 -4.41
N TYR A 21 29.04 -17.92 -4.68
CA TYR A 21 27.82 -17.94 -3.87
C TYR A 21 28.07 -18.40 -2.44
N LYS A 22 28.88 -19.44 -2.24
CA LYS A 22 29.23 -19.91 -0.88
C LYS A 22 29.87 -18.79 -0.06
N LYS A 23 30.79 -18.02 -0.66
CA LYS A 23 31.46 -16.90 0.01
C LYS A 23 30.54 -15.70 0.24
N LYS A 24 29.69 -15.36 -0.73
CA LYS A 24 28.88 -14.13 -0.70
C LYS A 24 27.61 -14.24 0.14
N VAL A 25 26.90 -15.37 0.07
CA VAL A 25 25.61 -15.55 0.77
C VAL A 25 25.64 -16.63 1.85
N GLY A 26 26.63 -17.55 1.85
CA GLY A 26 26.63 -18.70 2.77
C GLY A 26 26.51 -18.33 4.25
N ASN A 27 27.33 -17.39 4.72
CA ASN A 27 27.35 -16.99 6.13
C ASN A 27 26.26 -15.99 6.52
N LEU A 28 25.59 -15.38 5.54
CA LEU A 28 24.56 -14.36 5.79
C LEU A 28 23.23 -14.99 6.23
N LEU A 29 22.97 -16.24 5.85
CA LEU A 29 21.72 -16.92 6.20
C LEU A 29 21.53 -17.00 7.72
N ASP A 30 22.57 -17.40 8.44
CA ASP A 30 22.51 -17.63 9.89
C ASP A 30 22.75 -16.34 10.69
N SER A 31 23.60 -15.45 10.18
CA SER A 31 23.97 -14.22 10.89
C SER A 31 23.01 -13.04 10.66
N LYS A 32 22.55 -12.84 9.41
CA LYS A 32 21.77 -11.67 8.97
C LYS A 32 20.79 -12.04 7.85
N PRO A 33 19.67 -12.71 8.18
CA PRO A 33 18.71 -13.21 7.18
C PRO A 33 18.17 -12.14 6.21
N LYS A 34 18.02 -10.89 6.68
CA LYS A 34 17.58 -9.75 5.86
C LYS A 34 18.60 -9.38 4.78
N ASP A 35 19.88 -9.37 5.14
CA ASP A 35 20.97 -9.08 4.21
C ASP A 35 21.14 -10.24 3.23
N TRP A 36 21.02 -11.48 3.70
CA TRP A 36 21.00 -12.68 2.86
C TRP A 36 19.95 -12.58 1.75
N TRP A 37 18.70 -12.27 2.10
CA TRP A 37 17.62 -12.19 1.12
C TRP A 37 17.81 -11.05 0.12
N ARG A 38 18.37 -9.91 0.56
CA ARG A 38 18.76 -8.81 -0.33
C ARG A 38 19.79 -9.26 -1.36
N GLU A 39 20.85 -9.93 -0.92
CA GLU A 39 21.90 -10.44 -1.82
C GLU A 39 21.35 -11.49 -2.79
N VAL A 40 20.47 -12.39 -2.32
CA VAL A 40 19.81 -13.38 -3.18
C VAL A 40 18.99 -12.70 -4.28
N LYS A 41 18.19 -11.67 -3.96
CA LYS A 41 17.44 -10.90 -4.96
C LYS A 41 18.33 -10.23 -6.00
N GLN A 42 19.46 -9.68 -5.58
CA GLN A 42 20.43 -9.11 -6.52
C GLN A 42 21.03 -10.18 -7.43
N LEU A 43 21.38 -11.34 -6.90
CA LEU A 43 21.99 -12.44 -7.65
C LEU A 43 21.03 -13.16 -8.60
N SER A 44 19.73 -13.21 -8.27
CA SER A 44 18.69 -13.78 -9.12
C SER A 44 18.16 -12.80 -10.18
N GLY A 45 18.61 -11.55 -10.17
CA GLY A 45 18.07 -10.49 -11.03
C GLY A 45 16.65 -10.05 -10.64
N GLN A 46 16.17 -10.45 -9.46
CA GLN A 46 14.87 -10.04 -8.90
C GLN A 46 14.94 -8.69 -8.19
N GLN A 47 15.96 -7.87 -8.51
CA GLN A 47 15.92 -6.46 -8.14
C GLN A 47 14.70 -5.85 -8.80
N SER A 48 13.69 -5.55 -7.99
CA SER A 48 12.55 -4.77 -8.42
C SER A 48 13.05 -3.33 -8.57
N THR A 49 13.66 -3.03 -9.71
CA THR A 49 13.52 -1.69 -10.25
C THR A 49 12.05 -1.59 -10.59
N ARG A 50 11.24 -1.10 -9.64
CA ARG A 50 9.92 -0.60 -10.00
C ARG A 50 10.20 0.40 -11.12
N PRO A 51 9.72 0.16 -12.35
CA PRO A 51 9.87 1.15 -13.40
C PRO A 51 9.35 2.46 -12.85
N ASP A 52 10.11 3.54 -13.04
CA ASP A 52 9.64 4.88 -12.69
C ASP A 52 8.27 5.10 -13.36
N LEU A 53 7.36 5.83 -12.70
CA LEU A 53 6.03 6.08 -13.24
C LEU A 53 6.10 6.67 -14.65
N ARG A 54 7.10 7.51 -14.91
CA ARG A 54 7.39 8.06 -16.24
C ARG A 54 7.69 6.95 -17.25
N SER A 55 8.50 5.96 -16.89
CA SER A 55 8.79 4.80 -17.75
C SER A 55 7.59 3.88 -17.97
N MET A 56 6.67 3.76 -17.01
CA MET A 56 5.43 2.98 -17.18
C MET A 56 4.44 3.65 -18.13
N ILE A 57 4.36 4.98 -18.10
CA ILE A 57 3.42 5.77 -18.91
C ILE A 57 4.03 6.11 -20.30
N ARG A 58 5.23 5.60 -20.61
CA ARG A 58 6.02 5.98 -21.81
C ARG A 58 6.13 7.50 -21.94
N PHE A 59 6.33 8.15 -20.80
CA PHE A 59 6.51 9.58 -20.69
C PHE A 59 7.95 9.92 -21.07
N ASP A 60 8.14 10.73 -22.11
CA ASP A 60 9.47 11.07 -22.57
C ASP A 60 10.09 12.14 -21.66
N VAL A 61 11.42 12.21 -21.61
CA VAL A 61 12.15 13.10 -20.67
C VAL A 61 11.93 14.58 -20.99
N GLU A 62 11.44 14.90 -22.19
CA GLU A 62 11.17 16.26 -22.68
C GLU A 62 9.78 16.79 -22.31
N ASP A 63 8.91 15.96 -21.73
CA ASP A 63 7.56 16.37 -21.37
C ASP A 63 7.51 17.08 -20.00
N SER A 64 6.76 18.20 -19.91
CA SER A 64 6.57 18.96 -18.67
C SER A 64 5.74 18.18 -17.63
N ASP A 65 5.90 18.49 -16.33
CA ASP A 65 5.12 17.85 -15.25
C ASP A 65 3.59 18.01 -15.44
N GLU A 66 3.15 19.10 -16.08
CA GLU A 66 1.75 19.31 -16.48
C GLU A 66 1.31 18.28 -17.54
N GLY A 67 2.15 17.99 -18.52
CA GLY A 67 1.93 16.93 -19.51
C GLY A 67 1.84 15.54 -18.88
N LEU A 68 2.47 15.31 -17.73
CA LEU A 68 2.36 14.04 -16.99
C LEU A 68 0.98 13.95 -16.31
N GLY A 69 0.56 15.03 -15.66
CA GLY A 69 -0.75 15.13 -15.02
C GLY A 69 -1.88 14.86 -16.01
N ASN A 70 -1.80 15.46 -17.20
CA ASN A 70 -2.81 15.27 -18.25
C ASN A 70 -2.89 13.82 -18.74
N ARG A 71 -1.75 13.16 -18.99
CA ARG A 71 -1.72 11.73 -19.39
C ARG A 71 -2.26 10.80 -18.33
N ILE A 72 -1.96 11.06 -17.05
CA ILE A 72 -2.52 10.30 -15.94
C ILE A 72 -4.05 10.46 -15.92
N ASN A 73 -4.53 11.70 -16.04
CA ASN A 73 -5.97 11.98 -16.06
C ASN A 73 -6.65 11.31 -17.25
N GLU A 74 -6.08 11.36 -18.45
CA GLU A 74 -6.58 10.66 -19.64
C GLU A 74 -6.66 9.15 -19.44
N ALA A 75 -5.65 8.54 -18.81
CA ALA A 75 -5.66 7.12 -18.48
C ALA A 75 -6.83 6.78 -17.54
N PHE A 76 -7.06 7.58 -16.49
CA PHE A 76 -8.20 7.38 -15.59
C PHE A 76 -9.53 7.56 -16.30
N ILE A 77 -9.68 8.63 -17.08
CA ILE A 77 -10.89 8.87 -17.88
C ILE A 77 -11.13 7.70 -18.82
N SER A 78 -10.09 7.17 -19.49
CA SER A 78 -10.23 6.04 -20.41
C SER A 78 -10.83 4.79 -19.75
N VAL A 79 -10.45 4.51 -18.50
CA VAL A 79 -11.00 3.39 -17.71
C VAL A 79 -12.44 3.70 -17.26
N MET A 80 -12.75 4.97 -17.00
CA MET A 80 -14.05 5.40 -16.51
C MET A 80 -15.09 5.68 -17.61
N LYS A 81 -14.71 5.71 -18.89
CA LYS A 81 -15.60 6.04 -20.02
C LYS A 81 -16.85 5.17 -20.11
N ASP A 82 -16.74 3.90 -19.73
CA ASP A 82 -17.85 2.95 -19.82
C ASP A 82 -18.78 3.01 -18.58
N PHE A 83 -18.44 3.81 -17.58
CA PHE A 83 -19.26 3.96 -16.37
C PHE A 83 -20.25 5.10 -16.55
N PRO A 84 -21.57 4.85 -16.39
CA PRO A 84 -22.55 5.92 -16.43
C PRO A 84 -22.31 6.90 -15.28
N PRO A 85 -22.47 8.21 -15.50
CA PRO A 85 -22.41 9.19 -14.42
C PRO A 85 -23.48 8.89 -13.38
N LEU A 86 -23.21 9.25 -12.12
CA LEU A 86 -24.19 9.09 -11.05
C LEU A 86 -25.43 9.96 -11.37
N PRO A 87 -26.65 9.43 -11.25
CA PRO A 87 -27.87 10.23 -11.43
C PRO A 87 -27.90 11.41 -10.47
N GLU A 88 -28.38 12.58 -10.93
CA GLU A 88 -28.51 13.78 -10.10
C GLU A 88 -29.40 13.54 -8.87
N ASP A 89 -30.34 12.61 -8.97
CA ASP A 89 -31.31 12.27 -7.93
C ASP A 89 -30.87 11.09 -7.04
N PHE A 90 -29.59 10.74 -7.05
CA PHE A 90 -29.08 9.58 -6.28
C PHE A 90 -29.12 9.84 -4.77
N ASN A 91 -30.29 9.64 -4.17
CA ASN A 91 -30.50 9.65 -2.73
C ASN A 91 -30.07 8.31 -2.15
N LEU A 92 -28.93 8.31 -1.46
CA LEU A 92 -28.57 7.23 -0.55
C LEU A 92 -29.48 7.33 0.68
N SER A 93 -30.62 6.64 0.67
CA SER A 93 -31.44 6.47 1.89
C SER A 93 -30.56 5.83 2.97
N THR A 94 -30.33 6.57 4.06
CA THR A 94 -29.54 6.15 5.22
C THR A 94 -30.43 5.67 6.37
N ASP A 95 -31.75 5.66 6.17
CA ASP A 95 -32.76 5.47 7.23
C ASP A 95 -32.74 4.09 7.92
N ASN A 96 -32.10 3.09 7.31
CA ASN A 96 -32.06 1.71 7.84
C ASN A 96 -30.65 1.22 8.21
N ASP A 97 -29.63 2.07 8.14
CA ASP A 97 -28.26 1.64 8.44
C ASP A 97 -27.90 1.95 9.90
N GLU A 98 -27.54 0.91 10.66
CA GLU A 98 -27.02 1.06 12.01
C GLU A 98 -25.78 1.98 12.04
N PRO A 99 -25.70 2.90 13.00
CA PRO A 99 -24.55 3.79 13.14
C PRO A 99 -23.27 2.98 13.34
N ILE A 100 -22.24 3.35 12.58
CA ILE A 100 -20.91 2.74 12.74
C ILE A 100 -20.39 3.15 14.12
N SER A 101 -20.20 2.16 14.99
CA SER A 101 -19.56 2.33 16.28
C SER A 101 -18.30 1.47 16.35
N VAL A 102 -17.28 2.02 17.01
CA VAL A 102 -16.02 1.35 17.30
C VAL A 102 -15.92 1.15 18.80
N SER A 103 -15.45 -0.02 19.22
CA SER A 103 -15.19 -0.33 20.62
C SER A 103 -13.76 0.00 21.03
N GLU A 104 -13.57 0.39 22.29
CA GLU A 104 -12.26 0.72 22.86
C GLU A 104 -11.26 -0.43 22.73
N THR A 105 -11.71 -1.67 23.00
CA THR A 105 -10.87 -2.87 22.87
C THR A 105 -10.36 -3.05 21.44
N THR A 106 -11.15 -2.65 20.44
CA THR A 106 -10.73 -2.70 19.04
C THR A 106 -9.65 -1.67 18.77
N VAL A 107 -9.84 -0.44 19.24
CA VAL A 107 -8.86 0.64 19.09
C VAL A 107 -7.54 0.29 19.79
N GLU A 108 -7.60 -0.15 21.05
CA GLU A 108 -6.42 -0.55 21.82
C GLU A 108 -5.63 -1.65 21.09
N ARG A 109 -6.31 -2.70 20.62
CA ARG A 109 -5.69 -3.79 19.87
C ARG A 109 -4.99 -3.28 18.61
N LEU A 110 -5.59 -2.33 17.89
CA LEU A 110 -5.00 -1.73 16.70
C LEU A 110 -3.78 -0.87 17.04
N LEU A 111 -3.85 -0.06 18.11
CA LEU A 111 -2.72 0.73 18.59
C LEU A 111 -1.54 -0.15 19.00
N ARG A 112 -1.78 -1.26 19.71
CA ARG A 112 -0.75 -2.25 20.06
C ARG A 112 -0.12 -2.90 18.83
N ALA A 113 -0.89 -3.09 17.76
CA ALA A 113 -0.43 -3.70 16.52
C ALA A 113 0.40 -2.76 15.64
N ILE A 114 0.47 -1.45 15.95
CA ILE A 114 1.28 -0.49 15.19
C ILE A 114 2.75 -0.93 15.18
N SER A 115 3.36 -0.87 14.00
CA SER A 115 4.78 -1.14 13.83
C SER A 115 5.59 0.12 14.08
N VAL A 116 6.49 0.05 15.07
CA VAL A 116 7.37 1.16 15.48
C VAL A 116 8.29 1.63 14.35
N SER A 117 8.61 0.76 13.39
CA SER A 117 9.49 1.05 12.27
C SER A 117 8.85 1.85 11.12
N LYS A 118 7.56 2.20 11.22
CA LYS A 118 6.89 3.04 10.21
C LYS A 118 7.13 4.52 10.52
N ALA A 119 7.04 5.35 9.48
CA ALA A 119 7.07 6.78 9.65
C ALA A 119 5.94 7.24 10.58
N SER A 120 6.24 8.24 11.40
CA SER A 120 5.24 8.96 12.19
C SER A 120 4.29 9.69 11.26
N GLY A 121 3.06 9.91 11.73
CA GLY A 121 2.09 10.76 11.04
C GLY A 121 2.52 12.23 11.02
N PRO A 122 1.70 13.10 10.41
CA PRO A 122 1.93 14.55 10.39
C PRO A 122 1.96 15.17 11.80
N ASP A 123 1.39 14.48 12.79
CA ASP A 123 1.36 14.90 14.20
C ASP A 123 2.71 14.76 14.91
N GLU A 124 3.77 14.35 14.19
CA GLU A 124 5.13 14.13 14.68
C GLU A 124 5.27 13.10 15.83
N LEU A 125 4.18 12.48 16.26
CA LEU A 125 4.15 11.51 17.35
C LEU A 125 4.82 10.19 16.92
N PRO A 126 5.83 9.70 17.67
CA PRO A 126 6.47 8.46 17.32
C PRO A 126 5.56 7.25 17.58
N ASN A 127 5.58 6.29 16.66
CA ASN A 127 4.75 5.08 16.72
C ASN A 127 4.97 4.22 17.98
N TRP A 128 6.13 4.31 18.63
CA TRP A 128 6.36 3.61 19.90
C TRP A 128 5.51 4.19 21.04
N VAL A 129 5.18 5.49 21.01
CA VAL A 129 4.35 6.15 22.02
C VAL A 129 2.93 5.64 21.92
N LEU A 130 2.35 5.65 20.71
CA LEU A 130 1.01 5.12 20.45
C LEU A 130 0.87 3.66 20.89
N LYS A 131 1.92 2.87 20.68
CA LYS A 131 1.96 1.47 21.08
C LYS A 131 2.06 1.29 22.60
N SER A 132 2.88 2.11 23.26
CA SER A 132 3.17 2.00 24.70
C SER A 132 2.01 2.48 25.56
N PHE A 133 1.32 3.54 25.14
CA PHE A 133 0.20 4.15 25.85
C PHE A 133 -1.15 3.80 25.20
N SER A 134 -1.23 2.64 24.57
CA SER A 134 -2.42 2.20 23.84
C SER A 134 -3.65 2.06 24.74
N ASP A 135 -3.46 1.63 25.97
CA ASP A 135 -4.48 1.51 27.02
C ASP A 135 -5.03 2.88 27.45
N ILE A 136 -4.17 3.88 27.60
CA ILE A 136 -4.56 5.24 28.01
C ILE A 136 -5.22 6.00 26.85
N LEU A 137 -4.72 5.82 25.63
CA LEU A 137 -5.18 6.55 24.45
C LEU A 137 -6.45 5.95 23.83
N ALA A 138 -6.71 4.65 24.03
CA ALA A 138 -7.83 3.97 23.40
C ALA A 138 -9.20 4.60 23.66
N PRO A 139 -9.57 5.01 24.90
CA PRO A 139 -10.86 5.64 25.16
C PRO A 139 -11.04 6.95 24.38
N ALA A 140 -10.08 7.87 24.49
CA ALA A 140 -10.14 9.17 23.82
C ALA A 140 -10.20 9.04 22.29
N ILE A 141 -9.41 8.13 21.71
CA ILE A 141 -9.42 7.89 20.26
C ILE A 141 -10.74 7.24 19.81
N THR A 142 -11.33 6.38 20.65
CA THR A 142 -12.63 5.76 20.37
C THR A 142 -13.73 6.81 20.31
N ASP A 143 -13.74 7.75 21.24
CA ASP A 143 -14.71 8.85 21.26
C ASP A 143 -14.58 9.73 20.01
N ILE A 144 -13.35 10.07 19.61
CA ILE A 144 -13.09 10.84 18.39
C ILE A 144 -13.61 10.11 17.15
N PHE A 145 -13.37 8.80 17.04
CA PHE A 145 -13.86 8.02 15.90
C PHE A 145 -15.38 7.93 15.89
N ASN A 146 -16.01 7.65 17.02
CA ASN A 146 -17.46 7.56 17.12
C ASN A 146 -18.14 8.91 16.83
N ALA A 147 -17.58 10.02 17.32
CA ALA A 147 -18.03 11.36 16.95
C ALA A 147 -17.89 11.62 15.44
N SER A 148 -16.74 11.28 14.87
CA SER A 148 -16.48 11.42 13.43
C SER A 148 -17.46 10.60 12.59
N PHE A 149 -17.81 9.37 13.01
CA PHE A 149 -18.79 8.54 12.31
C PHE A 149 -20.22 9.07 12.42
N CYS A 150 -20.57 9.68 13.55
CA CYS A 150 -21.85 10.35 13.74
C CYS A 150 -22.01 11.56 12.81
N GLU A 151 -20.94 12.34 12.61
CA GLU A 151 -20.94 13.54 11.76
C GLU A 151 -20.82 13.21 10.27
N CYS A 152 -19.96 12.25 9.90
CA CYS A 152 -19.66 11.93 8.50
C CYS A 152 -20.64 10.91 7.87
N LYS A 153 -21.95 11.15 7.94
CA LYS A 153 -22.96 10.25 7.34
C LYS A 153 -22.85 10.06 5.81
N SER A 154 -22.09 10.86 5.10
CA SER A 154 -22.01 10.81 3.62
C SER A 154 -20.72 10.16 3.08
N PHE A 155 -19.59 10.28 3.79
CA PHE A 155 -18.28 9.81 3.31
C PHE A 155 -17.99 8.35 3.71
N CYS A 156 -18.40 7.93 4.91
CA CYS A 156 -18.17 6.57 5.42
C CYS A 156 -18.98 5.51 4.64
N TYR A 157 -20.14 5.90 4.13
CA TYR A 157 -21.10 4.99 3.48
C TYR A 157 -20.69 4.57 2.08
N LYS A 158 -20.07 5.47 1.30
CA LYS A 158 -19.49 5.15 -0.02
C LYS A 158 -18.45 4.02 0.10
N ARG A 159 -17.53 4.15 1.06
CA ARG A 159 -16.47 3.16 1.33
C ARG A 159 -17.01 1.77 1.69
N ARG A 160 -18.12 1.68 2.44
CA ARG A 160 -18.71 0.40 2.87
C ARG A 160 -19.44 -0.33 1.74
N LYS A 161 -20.19 0.39 0.89
CA LYS A 161 -20.86 -0.22 -0.27
C LYS A 161 -19.85 -0.70 -1.31
N ASP A 162 -18.76 0.04 -1.51
CA ASP A 162 -17.67 -0.38 -2.39
C ASP A 162 -16.98 -1.65 -1.87
N MET A 163 -16.72 -1.72 -0.56
CA MET A 163 -16.09 -2.91 0.07
C MET A 163 -17.00 -4.15 0.02
N LYS A 164 -18.33 -4.00 0.24
CA LYS A 164 -19.31 -5.08 0.09
C LYS A 164 -19.43 -5.53 -1.39
N LYS A 165 -19.46 -4.58 -2.33
CA LYS A 165 -19.57 -4.87 -3.77
C LYS A 165 -18.34 -5.61 -4.31
N ILE A 166 -17.14 -5.24 -3.86
CA ILE A 166 -15.89 -5.93 -4.22
C ILE A 166 -15.85 -7.36 -3.64
N SER A 167 -16.33 -7.57 -2.41
CA SER A 167 -16.40 -8.92 -1.83
C SER A 167 -17.38 -9.86 -2.55
N GLY A 168 -18.46 -9.33 -3.14
CA GLY A 168 -19.42 -10.10 -3.94
C GLY A 168 -18.97 -10.41 -5.37
N LEU A 169 -17.90 -9.77 -5.84
CA LEU A 169 -17.30 -9.99 -7.17
C LEU A 169 -15.99 -10.81 -7.10
N ALA A 170 -15.54 -11.18 -5.90
CA ALA A 170 -14.29 -11.92 -5.70
C ALA A 170 -14.49 -13.43 -5.99
N PRO A 171 -13.63 -14.07 -6.81
CA PRO A 171 -13.65 -15.52 -7.02
C PRO A 171 -13.44 -16.28 -5.70
N SER A 172 -14.09 -17.44 -5.55
CA SER A 172 -14.12 -18.25 -4.31
C SER A 172 -12.76 -18.73 -3.76
N TRP A 173 -11.66 -18.49 -4.47
CA TRP A 173 -10.30 -18.88 -4.10
C TRP A 173 -9.49 -17.73 -3.49
N PHE A 174 -10.06 -16.53 -3.36
CA PHE A 174 -9.40 -15.37 -2.75
C PHE A 174 -9.44 -15.47 -1.21
N PRO A 175 -8.28 -15.52 -0.51
CA PRO A 175 -8.26 -15.71 0.94
C PRO A 175 -8.83 -14.46 1.67
N PRO A 176 -9.74 -14.63 2.67
CA PRO A 176 -10.43 -13.51 3.33
C PRO A 176 -9.56 -12.58 4.20
N SER A 177 -8.29 -12.93 4.42
CA SER A 177 -7.50 -12.40 5.54
C SER A 177 -6.51 -11.28 5.20
N ILE A 178 -6.48 -10.77 3.95
CA ILE A 178 -5.52 -9.73 3.58
C ILE A 178 -6.23 -8.59 2.85
N ILE A 179 -6.84 -7.71 3.64
CA ILE A 179 -7.13 -6.34 3.18
C ILE A 179 -5.78 -5.63 3.13
N TYR A 180 -5.12 -5.67 1.97
CA TYR A 180 -4.01 -4.75 1.69
C TYR A 180 -4.62 -3.34 1.67
N LEU A 181 -4.44 -2.59 2.76
CA LEU A 181 -4.47 -1.14 2.71
C LEU A 181 -3.29 -0.73 1.81
N ASP A 182 -3.56 -0.63 0.51
CA ASP A 182 -2.60 -0.12 -0.45
C ASP A 182 -2.22 1.31 -0.02
N HIS A 183 -0.93 1.60 -0.07
CA HIS A 183 -0.32 2.86 0.37
C HIS A 183 -0.90 4.08 -0.36
N ALA A 184 -1.52 3.85 -1.53
CA ALA A 184 -2.26 4.84 -2.29
C ALA A 184 -3.50 5.41 -1.54
N TYR A 185 -4.15 4.60 -0.68
CA TYR A 185 -5.36 5.01 0.02
C TYR A 185 -5.13 5.98 1.19
N VAL A 186 -3.95 5.95 1.82
CA VAL A 186 -3.58 6.90 2.89
C VAL A 186 -3.20 8.25 2.30
N LEU A 187 -2.52 8.26 1.14
CA LEU A 187 -2.11 9.49 0.45
C LEU A 187 -3.29 10.27 -0.15
N MET A 188 -4.34 9.58 -0.61
CA MET A 188 -5.58 10.26 -1.06
C MET A 188 -6.35 10.92 0.10
N ALA A 189 -6.32 10.34 1.30
CA ALA A 189 -6.98 10.92 2.47
C ALA A 189 -6.28 12.21 2.95
N ILE A 190 -4.94 12.27 2.86
CA ILE A 190 -4.15 13.45 3.24
C ILE A 190 -4.30 14.58 2.21
N ASN A 191 -4.30 14.26 0.92
CA ASN A 191 -4.46 15.28 -0.14
C ASN A 191 -5.87 15.89 -0.20
N SER A 192 -6.90 15.18 0.26
CA SER A 192 -8.24 15.76 0.38
C SER A 192 -8.34 16.79 1.51
N LEU A 193 -7.62 16.62 2.63
CA LEU A 193 -7.63 17.58 3.75
C LEU A 193 -6.92 18.89 3.40
N HIS A 194 -5.79 18.85 2.68
CA HIS A 194 -5.09 20.06 2.22
C HIS A 194 -5.90 20.91 1.23
N LYS A 195 -6.86 20.31 0.51
CA LYS A 195 -7.70 21.03 -0.45
C LYS A 195 -8.85 21.81 0.20
N TYR A 196 -9.23 21.45 1.43
CA TYR A 196 -10.25 22.18 2.20
C TYR A 196 -9.67 23.39 2.95
N GLU A 197 -8.40 23.34 3.37
CA GLU A 197 -7.74 24.50 4.01
C GLU A 197 -7.43 25.64 3.02
N LEU A 198 -7.24 25.34 1.74
CA LEU A 198 -7.01 26.36 0.69
C LEU A 198 -8.30 27.01 0.15
N PHE A 199 -9.48 26.55 0.57
CA PHE A 199 -10.77 27.10 0.13
C PHE A 199 -11.43 28.02 1.18
N MET A 200 -10.76 28.24 2.32
CA MET A 200 -11.22 29.10 3.43
C MET A 200 -10.29 30.29 3.71
N THR A 201 -9.55 30.74 2.69
CA THR A 201 -8.87 32.05 2.61
C THR A 201 -9.15 32.66 1.25
#